data_AF-A0A969ALZ2-F1
#
_entry.id   AF-A0A969ALZ2-F1
#
_cell.length_a   1.000
_cell.length_b   1.000
_cell.length_c   1.000
_cell.angle_alpha   90.00
_cell.angle_beta   90.00
_cell.angle_gamma   90.00
#
_symmetry.space_group_name_H-M   'P 1'
#
loop_
_entity.id
_entity.type
_entity.pdbx_description
1 polymer ?
#
loop_
_entity_poly.entity_id
_entity_poly.type
_entity_poly.pdbx_seq_one_letter_code
_entity_poly.pdbx_strand_id
1 'polypeptide(L)' 'NYTPRGGSDYELWVIRDGEPRSLGVVRPDDEGRLSILVGDFGTPAAFALSREPAGGARGGPPTTVLSVGAVPG' A
#
# COMPACT_ATOMS: atom_id res chain seq x y z
N ASN A 1 -17.18 -6.44 -5.37
CA ASN A 1 -16.67 -5.15 -4.88
C ASN A 1 -16.07 -5.34 -3.51
N TYR A 2 -14.76 -5.54 -3.43
CA TYR A 2 -14.04 -5.71 -2.16
C TYR A 2 -13.80 -4.34 -1.51
N THR A 3 -14.87 -3.72 -0.99
CA THR A 3 -14.75 -2.50 -0.19
C THR A 3 -14.26 -2.90 1.20
N PRO A 4 -13.18 -2.29 1.74
CA PRO A 4 -12.81 -2.51 3.14
C PRO A 4 -14.01 -2.13 4.00
N ARG A 5 -14.48 -3.07 4.83
CA ARG A 5 -15.65 -2.84 5.68
C ARG A 5 -15.36 -1.68 6.65
N GLY A 6 -16.21 -0.65 6.64
CA GLY A 6 -16.31 0.31 7.75
C GLY A 6 -15.43 1.56 7.67
N GLY A 7 -15.33 2.23 6.51
CA GLY A 7 -14.67 3.54 6.43
C GLY A 7 -13.15 3.48 6.55
N SER A 8 -12.57 2.36 6.14
CA SER A 8 -11.13 2.19 5.97
C SER A 8 -10.79 2.10 4.49
N ASP A 9 -9.57 2.49 4.13
CA ASP A 9 -8.99 2.33 2.80
C ASP A 9 -7.74 1.44 2.90
N TYR A 10 -7.35 0.83 1.78
CA TYR A 10 -6.03 0.22 1.68
C TYR A 10 -5.04 1.26 1.15
N GLU A 11 -3.81 1.24 1.64
CA GLU A 11 -2.73 2.09 1.13
C GLU A 11 -1.51 1.22 0.79
N LEU A 12 -0.95 1.46 -0.40
CA LEU A 12 0.26 0.78 -0.85
C LEU A 12 1.48 1.65 -0.54
N TRP A 13 2.56 1.01 -0.14
CA TRP A 13 3.80 1.65 0.24
C TRP A 13 4.96 0.99 -0.46
N VAL A 14 5.93 1.79 -0.86
CA VAL A 14 7.28 1.32 -1.18
C VAL A 14 8.16 1.48 0.04
N ILE A 15 9.02 0.50 0.33
CA ILE A 15 9.99 0.57 1.41
C ILE A 15 11.37 0.75 0.78
N ARG A 16 12.01 1.86 1.13
CA ARG A 16 13.35 2.22 0.68
C ARG A 16 14.18 2.62 1.88
N ASP A 17 15.37 2.03 2.04
CA ASP A 17 16.27 2.32 3.16
C ASP A 17 15.59 2.14 4.53
N GLY A 18 14.61 1.23 4.62
CA GLY A 18 13.79 0.97 5.82
C GLY A 18 12.62 1.93 6.03
N GLU A 19 12.48 2.97 5.19
CA GLU A 19 11.42 3.96 5.30
C GLU A 19 10.25 3.66 4.34
N PRO A 20 9.01 3.57 4.85
CA PRO A 20 7.82 3.45 4.01
C PRO A 20 7.48 4.80 3.37
N ARG A 21 7.31 4.80 2.05
CA ARG A 21 6.81 5.94 1.28
C ARG A 21 5.48 5.55 0.63
N SER A 22 4.46 6.35 0.86
CA SER A 22 3.13 6.10 0.32
C SER A 22 3.16 6.18 -1.21
N LEU A 23 2.54 5.18 -1.85
CA LEU A 23 2.17 5.17 -3.26
C LEU A 23 0.68 5.52 -3.46
N GLY A 24 -0.03 5.82 -2.36
CA GLY A 24 -1.41 6.24 -2.35
C GLY A 24 -2.41 5.14 -1.98
N VAL A 25 -3.65 5.58 -1.78
CA VAL A 25 -4.80 4.71 -1.50
C VAL A 25 -5.12 3.86 -2.72
N VAL A 26 -5.34 2.57 -2.49
CA VAL A 26 -5.57 1.56 -3.52
C VAL A 26 -6.91 0.87 -3.28
N ARG A 27 -7.54 0.45 -4.38
CA ARG A 27 -8.80 -0.30 -4.33
C ARG A 27 -8.64 -1.59 -5.12
N PRO A 28 -8.83 -2.75 -4.49
CA PRO A 28 -8.84 -4.01 -5.20
C PRO A 28 -10.07 -4.11 -6.13
N ASP A 29 -9.98 -4.98 -7.12
CA ASP A 29 -11.08 -5.31 -8.04
C ASP A 29 -12.21 -6.09 -7.34
N ASP A 30 -13.22 -6.49 -8.11
CA ASP A 30 -14.37 -7.24 -7.60
C ASP A 30 -13.98 -8.62 -7.02
N GLU A 31 -12.87 -9.19 -7.50
CA GLU A 31 -12.30 -10.45 -7.04
C GLU A 31 -11.29 -10.28 -5.90
N GLY A 32 -11.07 -9.04 -5.41
CA GLY A 32 -10.15 -8.76 -4.32
C GLY A 32 -8.67 -8.71 -4.73
N ARG A 33 -8.36 -8.59 -6.03
CA ARG A 33 -7.00 -8.48 -6.55
C ARG A 33 -6.61 -7.03 -6.77
N LEU A 34 -5.33 -6.75 -6.67
CA LEU A 34 -4.77 -5.43 -6.95
C LEU A 34 -3.59 -5.60 -7.92
N SER A 35 -3.56 -4.82 -8.98
CA SER A 35 -2.42 -4.69 -9.89
C SER A 35 -2.10 -3.22 -10.07
N ILE A 36 -0.86 -2.83 -9.77
CA ILE A 36 -0.41 -1.44 -9.88
C ILE A 36 0.82 -1.39 -10.75
N LEU A 37 0.74 -0.57 -11.80
CA LEU A 37 1.90 -0.14 -12.54
C LEU A 37 2.47 1.10 -11.85
N VAL A 38 3.60 0.90 -11.20
CA VAL A 38 4.40 1.95 -10.61
C VAL A 38 5.42 2.44 -11.65
N GLY A 39 5.65 3.75 -11.73
CA GLY A 39 6.77 4.32 -12.49
C GLY A 39 8.12 3.97 -11.86
N ASP A 40 9.19 4.67 -12.26
CA ASP A 40 10.51 4.47 -11.63
C ASP A 40 10.51 5.01 -10.20
N PHE A 41 10.70 4.12 -9.22
CA PHE A 41 10.86 4.45 -7.80
C PHE A 41 12.26 4.06 -7.29
N GLY A 42 13.22 3.85 -8.20
CA GLY A 42 14.55 3.30 -7.91
C GLY A 42 14.50 1.78 -7.67
N THR A 43 15.46 1.26 -6.91
CA THR A 43 15.48 -0.14 -6.48
C THR A 43 14.81 -0.25 -5.10
N PRO A 44 13.49 -0.46 -5.02
CA PRO A 44 12.83 -0.65 -3.73
C PRO A 44 13.32 -1.94 -3.09
N ALA A 45 13.46 -1.93 -1.76
CA ALA A 45 13.79 -3.14 -1.02
C ALA A 45 12.56 -4.03 -0.84
N ALA A 46 11.38 -3.42 -0.68
CA ALA A 46 10.12 -4.11 -0.45
C ALA A 46 8.91 -3.19 -0.77
N PHE A 47 7.72 -3.78 -0.78
CA PHE A 47 6.45 -3.07 -0.70
C PHE A 47 5.69 -3.50 0.56
N ALA A 48 4.79 -2.64 1.05
CA ALA A 48 3.84 -2.98 2.10
C ALA A 48 2.42 -2.58 1.71
N LEU A 49 1.45 -3.37 2.15
CA LEU A 49 0.03 -3.04 2.10
C LEU A 49 -0.46 -2.80 3.52
N SER A 50 -1.13 -1.68 3.76
CA SER A 50 -1.74 -1.39 5.05
C SER A 50 -3.24 -1.13 4.92
N ARG A 51 -3.95 -1.31 6.04
CA ARG A 51 -5.30 -0.81 6.22
C ARG A 51 -5.23 0.50 7.00
N GLU A 52 -5.84 1.52 6.44
CA GLU A 52 -5.81 2.90 6.92
C GLU A 52 -7.23 3.42 7.18
N PRO A 53 -7.39 4.52 7.93
CA PRO A 53 -8.63 5.28 7.93
C PRO A 53 -9.02 5.75 6.52
N ALA A 54 -10.28 6.15 6.33
CA ALA A 54 -10.73 6.74 5.07
C ALA A 54 -9.83 7.90 4.61
N GLY A 55 -9.30 7.78 3.39
CA GLY A 55 -8.35 8.70 2.79
C GLY A 55 -6.87 8.39 3.08
N GLY A 56 -6.56 7.23 3.66
CA GLY A 56 -5.17 6.81 3.92
C GLY A 56 -4.56 7.44 5.18
N ALA A 57 -3.25 7.31 5.31
CA ALA A 57 -2.44 7.80 6.43
C ALA A 57 -2.21 9.32 6.40
N ARG A 58 -2.58 10.02 5.32
CA ARG A 58 -2.51 11.48 5.17
C ARG A 58 -1.13 12.07 5.49
N GLY A 59 -0.09 11.42 4.99
CA GLY A 59 1.31 11.82 5.20
C GLY A 59 1.94 11.30 6.49
N GLY A 60 1.21 10.54 7.31
CA GLY A 60 1.75 9.78 8.42
C GLY A 60 2.34 8.42 7.99
N PRO A 61 2.93 7.66 8.93
CA PRO A 61 3.36 6.30 8.69
C PRO A 61 2.16 5.34 8.52
N PRO A 62 2.37 4.12 7.99
CA PRO A 62 1.32 3.11 7.91
C PRO A 62 0.74 2.79 9.29
N THR A 63 -0.59 2.68 9.40
CA THR A 63 -1.27 2.44 10.69
C THR A 63 -1.42 0.95 11.01
N THR A 64 -1.92 0.14 10.07
CA THR A 64 -2.06 -1.31 10.25
C THR A 64 -1.49 -2.05 9.04
N VAL A 65 -0.26 -2.51 9.14
CA VAL A 65 0.40 -3.29 8.07
C VAL A 65 -0.22 -4.68 7.99
N LEU A 66 -0.71 -5.04 6.81
CA LEU A 66 -1.32 -6.34 6.52
C LEU A 66 -0.35 -7.30 5.84
N SER A 67 0.54 -6.77 5.01
CA SER A 67 1.50 -7.57 4.27
C SER A 67 2.73 -6.74 3.92
N VAL A 68 3.88 -7.42 3.84
CA VAL A 68 5.13 -6.89 3.30
C VAL A 68 5.66 -7.93 2.32
N GLY A 69 6.06 -7.47 1.13
CA GLY A 69 6.64 -8.32 0.08
C GLY A 69 7.98 -7.76 -0.37
N ALA A 70 9.00 -8.62 -0.47
CA ALA A 70 10.29 -8.23 -1.01
C ALA A 70 10.20 -8.01 -2.53
N VAL A 71 10.94 -7.05 -3.05
CA VAL A 71 11.15 -6.90 -4.49
C VAL A 71 12.49 -7.55 -4.81
N PRO A 72 12.52 -8.60 -5.64
CA PRO A 72 13.79 -9.14 -6.11
C PRO A 72 14.56 -8.04 -6.85
N GLY A 73 15.81 -7.83 -6.45
CA GLY A 73 16.76 -6.99 -7.19
C GLY A 73 17.31 -7.71 -8.42
#